data_AF-A0AAV3HF04-F1
#
_entry.id   AF-A0AAV3HF04-F1
#
_cell.length_a   1.000
_cell.length_b   1.000
_cell.length_c   1.000
_cell.angle_alpha   90.00
_cell.angle_beta   90.00
_cell.angle_gamma   90.00
#
_symmetry.space_group_name_H-M   'P 1'
#
loop_
_entity.id
_entity.type
_entity.pdbx_description
1 polymer ?
#
loop_
_entity_poly.entity_id
_entity_poly.type
_entity_poly.pdbx_seq_one_letter_code
_entity_poly.pdbx_strand_id
1 'polypeptide(L)'
;LSEFKLLREQCFRWGNYTLLFENYEAYDKTGSITIEKNQGEGTLPIRHKLEFISTNIAELLDKLTKITDARLCKGFSDWASSVKEGGSNDLKENVDRALVRMFKCVKLHSNELDLSYLFLGSVPPLPDWIEMLSLVYNELDSIQVPESCKELELDFNNLTEFPQVPDGITLISVNNNLISHIDSFPPKAKKIFISHNKLSETPAIPDTAKVFDCGYNKIQEIRYFPKNLKEARIGYNNIEVVPAIPGNLKILFMECNPIKEAFLMPWTLTGICYEISQRKYIVTNPADYDKYSDMVKKHVIDGEELIIKYFM
;
A
#
# COMPACT_ATOMS: atom_id res chain seq x y z
N LEU A 1 6.41 -15.55 -26.10
CA LEU A 1 6.00 -16.42 -24.97
C LEU A 1 7.06 -16.48 -23.87
N SER A 2 8.34 -16.65 -24.20
CA SER A 2 9.42 -16.77 -23.21
C SER A 2 9.53 -15.60 -22.22
N GLU A 3 9.13 -14.39 -22.61
CA GLU A 3 9.22 -13.17 -21.79
C GLU A 3 8.03 -12.92 -20.86
N PHE A 4 6.94 -13.67 -21.02
CA PHE A 4 5.72 -13.47 -20.25
C PHE A 4 5.84 -14.01 -18.82
N LYS A 5 5.34 -13.25 -17.85
CA LYS A 5 5.24 -13.62 -16.43
C LYS A 5 3.81 -14.02 -16.10
N LEU A 6 3.62 -14.96 -15.19
CA LEU A 6 2.30 -15.35 -14.71
C LEU A 6 1.79 -14.29 -13.71
N LEU A 7 0.59 -13.74 -13.97
CA LEU A 7 -0.03 -12.70 -13.13
C LEU A 7 -1.09 -13.30 -12.21
N ARG A 8 -2.00 -14.08 -12.79
CA ARG A 8 -3.07 -14.85 -12.13
C ARG A 8 -3.54 -15.94 -13.10
N GLU A 9 -4.37 -16.88 -12.64
CA GLU A 9 -4.90 -17.99 -13.45
C GLU A 9 -5.10 -17.62 -14.92
N GLN A 10 -4.41 -18.34 -15.83
CA GLN A 10 -4.59 -18.21 -17.28
C GLN A 10 -4.27 -16.81 -17.86
N CYS A 11 -3.60 -15.96 -17.08
CA CYS A 11 -3.27 -14.58 -17.41
C CYS A 11 -1.77 -14.34 -17.28
N PHE A 12 -1.10 -14.08 -18.41
CA PHE A 12 0.33 -13.80 -18.45
C PHE A 12 0.63 -12.39 -18.96
N ARG A 13 1.66 -11.72 -18.47
CA ARG A 13 2.00 -10.34 -18.85
C ARG A 13 3.47 -10.18 -19.26
N TRP A 14 3.73 -9.34 -20.25
CA TRP A 14 5.06 -8.89 -20.64
C TRP A 14 5.02 -7.42 -21.08
N GLY A 15 5.58 -6.52 -20.26
CA GLY A 15 5.48 -5.08 -20.49
C GLY A 15 4.01 -4.63 -20.58
N ASN A 16 3.63 -4.05 -21.71
CA ASN A 16 2.26 -3.60 -21.98
C ASN A 16 1.38 -4.69 -22.60
N TYR A 17 1.89 -5.91 -22.79
CA TYR A 17 1.15 -7.02 -23.37
C TYR A 17 0.59 -7.95 -22.29
N THR A 18 -0.69 -8.28 -22.37
CA THR A 18 -1.36 -9.30 -21.55
C THR A 18 -1.87 -10.42 -22.46
N LEU A 19 -1.64 -11.67 -22.08
CA LEU A 19 -2.21 -12.87 -22.68
C LEU A 19 -3.28 -13.41 -21.74
N LEU A 20 -4.53 -13.41 -22.20
CA LEU A 20 -5.66 -14.00 -21.49
C LEU A 20 -6.07 -15.26 -22.25
N PHE A 21 -5.97 -16.42 -21.60
CA PHE A 21 -6.51 -17.65 -22.15
C PHE A 21 -8.00 -17.75 -21.78
N GLU A 22 -8.84 -17.98 -22.77
CA GLU A 22 -10.31 -18.04 -22.66
C GLU A 22 -10.83 -19.37 -23.24
N ASN A 23 -12.08 -19.73 -22.89
CA ASN A 23 -12.80 -20.97 -23.24
C ASN A 23 -12.24 -22.24 -22.57
N TYR A 24 -12.54 -22.37 -21.27
CA TYR A 24 -12.15 -23.51 -20.43
C TYR A 24 -13.20 -24.62 -20.49
N GLU A 25 -13.00 -25.62 -21.36
CA GLU A 25 -13.61 -26.94 -21.17
C GLU A 25 -12.57 -28.04 -21.43
N ALA A 26 -12.52 -29.05 -20.56
CA ALA A 26 -11.59 -30.18 -20.64
C ALA A 26 -11.72 -31.01 -21.95
N TYR A 27 -12.73 -30.72 -22.76
CA TYR A 27 -13.09 -31.44 -23.98
C TYR A 27 -13.06 -30.56 -25.24
N ASP A 28 -12.85 -29.24 -25.11
CA ASP A 28 -12.74 -28.34 -26.26
C ASP A 28 -11.32 -28.30 -26.80
N LYS A 29 -11.17 -28.63 -28.09
CA LYS A 29 -9.88 -28.53 -28.80
C LYS A 29 -9.55 -27.10 -29.20
N THR A 30 -10.44 -26.15 -28.95
CA THR A 30 -10.35 -24.76 -29.40
C THR A 30 -10.26 -23.84 -28.19
N GLY A 31 -9.11 -23.18 -28.02
CA GLY A 31 -8.93 -22.10 -27.06
C GLY A 31 -8.75 -20.78 -27.79
N SER A 32 -8.87 -19.67 -27.06
CA SER A 32 -8.46 -18.38 -27.59
C SER A 32 -7.51 -17.66 -26.65
N ILE A 33 -6.49 -17.04 -27.22
CA ILE A 33 -5.61 -16.11 -26.51
C ILE A 33 -6.00 -14.71 -26.93
N THR A 34 -6.48 -13.91 -25.98
CA THR A 34 -6.62 -12.48 -26.17
C THR A 34 -5.28 -11.82 -25.82
N ILE A 35 -4.62 -11.24 -26.83
CA ILE A 35 -3.45 -10.39 -26.67
C ILE A 35 -3.95 -8.95 -26.50
N GLU A 36 -3.78 -8.40 -25.31
CA GLU A 36 -4.13 -7.02 -24.98
C GLU A 36 -2.86 -6.18 -24.92
N LYS A 37 -2.80 -5.06 -25.65
CA LYS A 37 -1.71 -4.06 -25.57
C LYS A 37 -2.24 -2.78 -24.94
N ASN A 38 -1.76 -2.47 -23.73
CA ASN A 38 -2.03 -1.19 -23.07
C ASN A 38 -1.30 -0.04 -23.77
N GLN A 39 -2.03 1.06 -24.02
CA GLN A 39 -1.53 2.23 -24.74
C GLN A 39 -1.20 3.43 -23.83
N GLY A 40 -1.47 3.35 -22.53
CA GLY A 40 -1.28 4.43 -21.56
C GLY A 40 -2.59 4.83 -20.89
N GLU A 41 -2.52 5.70 -19.88
CA GLU A 41 -3.71 6.16 -19.15
C GLU A 41 -4.75 6.79 -20.08
N GLY A 42 -6.02 6.40 -19.92
CA GLY A 42 -7.17 6.96 -20.64
C GLY A 42 -7.40 6.41 -22.06
N THR A 43 -6.56 5.51 -22.58
CA THR A 43 -6.74 4.91 -23.92
C THR A 43 -7.16 3.44 -23.83
N LEU A 44 -8.18 3.07 -24.62
CA LEU A 44 -8.64 1.68 -24.69
C LEU A 44 -7.52 0.78 -25.23
N PRO A 45 -7.27 -0.38 -24.60
CA PRO A 45 -6.20 -1.25 -25.05
C PRO A 45 -6.53 -1.89 -26.40
N ILE A 46 -5.50 -2.09 -27.23
CA ILE A 46 -5.66 -2.84 -28.49
C ILE A 46 -5.76 -4.32 -28.15
N ARG A 47 -6.82 -4.98 -28.61
CA ARG A 47 -7.04 -6.41 -28.42
C ARG A 47 -6.94 -7.16 -29.73
N HIS A 48 -6.15 -8.22 -29.74
CA HIS A 48 -6.13 -9.22 -30.81
C HIS A 48 -6.50 -10.57 -30.23
N LYS A 49 -7.58 -11.17 -30.74
CA LYS A 49 -8.00 -12.51 -30.35
C LYS A 49 -7.43 -13.51 -31.36
N LEU A 50 -6.62 -14.44 -30.86
CA LEU A 50 -6.09 -15.55 -31.64
C LEU A 50 -6.78 -16.83 -31.19
N GLU A 51 -7.54 -17.44 -32.10
CA GLU A 51 -8.09 -18.77 -31.89
C GLU A 51 -7.02 -19.80 -32.24
N PHE A 52 -6.83 -20.79 -31.38
CA PHE A 52 -5.86 -21.85 -31.59
C PHE A 52 -6.51 -23.20 -31.30
N ILE A 53 -6.02 -24.21 -32.03
CA ILE A 53 -6.40 -25.59 -31.77
C ILE A 53 -5.28 -26.21 -30.92
N SER A 54 -5.57 -26.52 -29.66
CA SER A 54 -4.68 -27.30 -28.80
C SER A 54 -5.40 -28.57 -28.39
N THR A 55 -4.71 -29.70 -28.52
CA THR A 55 -5.24 -30.99 -28.06
C THR A 55 -5.25 -31.10 -26.53
N ASN A 56 -4.56 -30.19 -25.82
CA ASN A 56 -4.50 -30.16 -24.36
C ASN A 56 -4.08 -28.76 -23.86
N ILE A 57 -5.06 -27.88 -23.60
CA ILE A 57 -4.81 -26.51 -23.09
C ILE A 57 -4.14 -26.55 -21.71
N ALA A 58 -4.49 -27.52 -20.85
CA ALA A 58 -3.90 -27.66 -19.52
C ALA A 58 -2.39 -27.95 -19.60
N GLU A 59 -1.95 -28.80 -20.54
CA GLU A 59 -0.53 -29.08 -20.76
C GLU A 59 0.25 -27.85 -21.26
N LEU A 60 -0.35 -27.02 -22.13
CA LEU A 60 0.26 -25.78 -22.61
C LEU A 60 0.45 -24.79 -21.45
N LEU A 61 -0.59 -24.60 -20.62
CA LEU A 61 -0.53 -23.73 -19.45
C LEU A 61 0.52 -24.23 -18.44
N ASP A 62 0.54 -25.53 -18.14
CA ASP A 62 1.54 -26.16 -17.26
C ASP A 62 2.98 -25.93 -17.77
N LYS A 63 3.21 -26.07 -19.08
CA LYS A 63 4.52 -25.78 -19.69
C LYS A 63 4.92 -24.32 -19.54
N LEU A 64 3.98 -23.38 -19.78
CA LEU A 64 4.24 -21.96 -19.62
C LEU A 64 4.56 -21.60 -18.16
N THR A 65 3.78 -22.11 -17.21
CA THR A 65 4.02 -21.91 -15.77
C THR A 65 5.38 -22.45 -15.34
N LYS A 66 5.76 -23.66 -15.78
CA LYS A 66 7.07 -24.24 -15.46
C LYS A 66 8.24 -23.40 -15.99
N ILE A 67 8.10 -22.80 -17.17
CA ILE A 67 9.10 -21.90 -17.73
C ILE A 67 9.19 -20.60 -16.91
N THR A 68 8.05 -20.01 -16.52
CA THR A 68 8.05 -18.79 -15.71
C THR A 68 8.66 -19.03 -14.33
N ASP A 69 8.33 -20.14 -13.69
CA ASP A 69 8.85 -20.54 -12.38
C ASP A 69 10.36 -20.77 -12.44
N ALA A 70 10.86 -21.44 -13.49
CA ALA A 70 12.29 -21.66 -13.67
C ALA A 70 13.06 -20.34 -13.84
N ARG A 71 12.50 -19.35 -14.56
CA ARG A 71 13.12 -18.02 -14.72
C ARG A 71 13.16 -17.25 -13.42
N LEU A 72 12.06 -17.25 -12.64
CA LEU A 72 12.02 -16.64 -11.31
C LEU A 72 13.07 -17.25 -10.39
N CYS A 73 13.12 -18.58 -10.31
CA CYS A 73 14.10 -19.29 -9.48
C CYS A 73 15.56 -18.99 -9.89
N LYS A 74 15.81 -18.84 -11.20
CA LYS A 74 17.12 -18.41 -11.68
C LYS A 74 17.43 -16.98 -11.23
N GLY A 75 16.50 -16.04 -11.41
CA GLY A 75 16.66 -14.66 -10.98
C GLY A 75 16.92 -14.52 -9.47
N PHE A 76 16.27 -15.34 -8.64
CA PHE A 76 16.56 -15.39 -7.21
C PHE A 76 17.98 -15.87 -6.93
N SER A 77 18.42 -16.94 -7.60
CA SER A 77 19.79 -17.47 -7.45
C SER A 77 20.86 -16.45 -7.88
N ASP A 78 20.61 -15.73 -8.98
CA ASP A 78 21.51 -14.72 -9.51
C ASP A 78 21.62 -13.53 -8.54
N TRP A 79 20.48 -13.03 -8.04
CA TRP A 79 20.43 -12.01 -6.98
C TRP A 79 21.17 -12.45 -5.72
N ALA A 80 20.91 -13.67 -5.24
CA ALA A 80 21.54 -14.18 -4.04
C ALA A 80 23.06 -14.28 -4.20
N SER A 81 23.54 -14.73 -5.36
CA SER A 81 24.97 -14.79 -5.65
C SER A 81 25.61 -13.39 -5.61
N SER A 82 24.93 -12.40 -6.19
CA SER A 82 25.38 -11.00 -6.20
C SER A 82 25.41 -10.38 -4.80
N VAL A 83 24.35 -10.54 -3.99
CA VAL A 83 24.29 -9.96 -2.63
C VAL A 83 25.29 -10.61 -1.69
N LYS A 84 25.58 -11.90 -1.88
CA LYS A 84 26.55 -12.64 -1.04
C LYS A 84 28.00 -12.30 -1.37
N GLU A 85 28.28 -11.75 -2.54
CA GLU A 85 29.64 -11.38 -2.94
C GLU A 85 30.17 -10.27 -2.01
N GLY A 86 31.29 -10.53 -1.32
CA GLY A 86 31.84 -9.60 -0.33
C GLY A 86 31.01 -9.44 0.98
N GLY A 87 29.85 -10.09 1.08
CA GLY A 87 28.97 -10.02 2.25
C GLY A 87 29.48 -10.79 3.48
N SER A 88 29.01 -10.39 4.66
CA SER A 88 29.26 -11.10 5.93
C SER A 88 28.62 -12.49 5.93
N ASN A 89 29.05 -13.36 6.85
CA ASN A 89 28.46 -14.69 6.99
C ASN A 89 26.97 -14.62 7.40
N ASP A 90 26.62 -13.69 8.28
CA ASP A 90 25.24 -13.49 8.72
C ASP A 90 24.34 -13.04 7.56
N LEU A 91 24.82 -12.11 6.73
CA LEU A 91 24.09 -11.68 5.53
C LEU A 91 23.90 -12.86 4.56
N LYS A 92 24.93 -13.68 4.36
CA LYS A 92 24.84 -14.87 3.49
C LYS A 92 23.79 -15.85 3.98
N GLU A 93 23.73 -16.10 5.28
CA GLU A 93 22.71 -16.97 5.88
C GLU A 93 21.30 -16.38 5.73
N ASN A 94 21.13 -15.08 5.92
CA ASN A 94 19.85 -14.42 5.72
C ASN A 94 19.39 -14.49 4.26
N VAL A 95 20.29 -14.31 3.30
CA VAL A 95 20.00 -14.50 1.88
C VAL A 95 19.61 -15.96 1.57
N ASP A 96 20.26 -16.94 2.19
CA ASP A 96 19.85 -18.36 2.06
C ASP A 96 18.45 -18.63 2.61
N ARG A 97 18.12 -18.06 3.76
CA ARG A 97 16.76 -18.12 4.31
C ARG A 97 15.76 -17.46 3.37
N ALA A 98 16.10 -16.30 2.79
CA ALA A 98 15.27 -15.61 1.80
C ALA A 98 15.01 -16.50 0.58
N LEU A 99 16.07 -17.11 0.01
CA LEU A 99 15.96 -18.03 -1.12
C LEU A 99 15.02 -19.20 -0.83
N VAL A 100 15.15 -19.83 0.33
CA VAL A 100 14.26 -20.94 0.73
C VAL A 100 12.80 -20.49 0.76
N ARG A 101 12.51 -19.31 1.32
CA ARG A 101 11.15 -18.76 1.37
C ARG A 101 10.62 -18.43 -0.04
N MET A 102 11.44 -17.82 -0.90
CA MET A 102 11.08 -17.50 -2.28
C MET A 102 10.85 -18.76 -3.14
N PHE A 103 11.73 -19.76 -3.06
CA PHE A 103 11.55 -21.03 -3.78
C PHE A 103 10.32 -21.79 -3.29
N LYS A 104 10.04 -21.75 -1.98
CA LYS A 104 8.81 -22.32 -1.43
C LYS A 104 7.56 -21.59 -1.97
N CYS A 105 7.60 -20.26 -2.06
CA CYS A 105 6.52 -19.47 -2.65
C CYS A 105 6.26 -19.88 -4.11
N VAL A 106 7.30 -20.01 -4.93
CA VAL A 106 7.16 -20.47 -6.33
C VAL A 106 6.62 -21.90 -6.41
N LYS A 107 7.23 -22.84 -5.68
CA LYS A 107 6.85 -24.25 -5.70
C LYS A 107 5.40 -24.50 -5.30
N LEU A 108 4.91 -23.74 -4.32
CA LEU A 108 3.54 -23.85 -3.82
C LEU A 108 2.57 -22.89 -4.51
N HIS A 109 3.06 -22.02 -5.38
CA HIS A 109 2.31 -20.92 -5.94
C HIS A 109 1.56 -20.10 -4.87
N SER A 110 2.28 -19.80 -3.78
CA SER A 110 1.73 -19.11 -2.61
C SER A 110 1.40 -17.66 -2.96
N ASN A 111 0.21 -17.21 -2.55
CA ASN A 111 -0.19 -15.80 -2.63
C ASN A 111 0.46 -14.95 -1.53
N GLU A 112 1.12 -15.59 -0.57
CA GLU A 112 1.78 -14.94 0.56
C GLU A 112 3.29 -15.19 0.49
N LEU A 113 4.07 -14.14 0.72
CA LEU A 113 5.51 -14.20 0.86
C LEU A 113 5.98 -13.30 2.01
N ASP A 114 6.59 -13.92 3.02
CA ASP A 114 7.20 -13.23 4.15
C ASP A 114 8.73 -13.33 4.07
N LEU A 115 9.38 -12.20 3.86
CA LEU A 115 10.84 -12.01 3.84
C LEU A 115 11.30 -11.11 5.00
N SER A 116 10.54 -11.08 6.10
CA SER A 116 10.83 -10.26 7.26
C SER A 116 11.98 -10.80 8.11
N TYR A 117 12.66 -9.90 8.82
CA TYR A 117 13.77 -10.15 9.75
C TYR A 117 14.98 -10.81 9.09
N LEU A 118 15.34 -10.32 7.91
CA LEU A 118 16.46 -10.85 7.12
C LEU A 118 17.57 -9.81 6.88
N PHE A 119 17.41 -8.58 7.35
CA PHE A 119 18.41 -7.51 7.18
C PHE A 119 18.86 -7.34 5.72
N LEU A 120 17.93 -7.49 4.79
CA LEU A 120 18.20 -7.42 3.36
C LEU A 120 18.26 -5.95 2.91
N GLY A 121 19.33 -5.55 2.23
CA GLY A 121 19.42 -4.24 1.58
C GLY A 121 18.67 -4.16 0.24
N SER A 122 18.33 -5.30 -0.36
CA SER A 122 17.53 -5.38 -1.59
C SER A 122 16.83 -6.73 -1.70
N VAL A 123 15.85 -6.84 -2.60
CA VAL A 123 15.21 -8.10 -3.00
C VAL A 123 15.15 -8.20 -4.53
N PRO A 124 15.15 -9.41 -5.11
CA PRO A 124 15.00 -9.57 -6.55
C PRO A 124 13.55 -9.25 -6.97
N PRO A 125 13.29 -9.10 -8.28
CA PRO A 125 11.91 -9.06 -8.77
C PRO A 125 11.11 -10.26 -8.27
N LEU A 126 10.07 -9.99 -7.50
CA LEU A 126 9.22 -11.00 -6.87
C LEU A 126 8.11 -11.47 -7.83
N PRO A 127 7.47 -12.62 -7.55
CA PRO A 127 6.36 -13.12 -8.35
C PRO A 127 5.14 -12.18 -8.36
N ASP A 128 4.63 -11.86 -9.55
CA ASP A 128 3.54 -10.88 -9.72
C ASP A 128 2.17 -11.37 -9.19
N TRP A 129 2.02 -12.66 -8.88
CA TRP A 129 0.79 -13.24 -8.31
C TRP A 129 0.67 -13.09 -6.78
N ILE A 130 1.73 -12.60 -6.11
CA ILE A 130 1.70 -12.42 -4.66
C ILE A 130 0.65 -11.37 -4.31
N GLU A 131 -0.25 -11.73 -3.40
CA GLU A 131 -1.29 -10.84 -2.87
C GLU A 131 -0.90 -10.25 -1.51
N MET A 132 -0.05 -10.93 -0.72
CA MET A 132 0.43 -10.44 0.58
C MET A 132 1.96 -10.54 0.65
N LEU A 133 2.60 -9.39 0.81
CA LEU A 133 4.06 -9.28 0.88
C LEU A 133 4.48 -8.61 2.19
N SER A 134 5.23 -9.34 3.01
CA SER A 134 5.84 -8.80 4.23
C SER A 134 7.35 -8.78 4.09
N LEU A 135 7.94 -7.60 4.30
CA LEU A 135 9.37 -7.29 4.21
C LEU A 135 9.84 -6.52 5.46
N VAL A 136 9.18 -6.78 6.59
CA VAL A 136 9.37 -6.06 7.84
C VAL A 136 10.77 -6.33 8.42
N TYR A 137 11.40 -5.32 9.04
CA TYR A 137 12.75 -5.46 9.61
C TYR A 137 13.78 -5.93 8.58
N ASN A 138 13.99 -5.09 7.57
CA ASN A 138 15.07 -5.21 6.59
C ASN A 138 15.80 -3.86 6.48
N GLU A 139 16.68 -3.72 5.49
CA GLU A 139 17.48 -2.52 5.28
C GLU A 139 17.18 -1.89 3.91
N LEU A 140 15.98 -2.14 3.36
CA LEU A 140 15.60 -1.74 2.01
C LEU A 140 15.53 -0.22 1.87
N ASP A 141 16.13 0.31 0.81
CA ASP A 141 15.97 1.71 0.39
C ASP A 141 14.89 1.90 -0.69
N SER A 142 14.51 0.80 -1.36
CA SER A 142 13.57 0.76 -2.47
C SER A 142 12.99 -0.65 -2.65
N ILE A 143 11.83 -0.74 -3.32
CA ILE A 143 11.16 -2.02 -3.62
C ILE A 143 10.35 -1.92 -4.91
N GLN A 144 10.34 -3.00 -5.69
CA GLN A 144 9.38 -3.22 -6.77
C GLN A 144 8.24 -4.09 -6.24
N VAL A 145 7.05 -3.52 -6.10
CA VAL A 145 5.89 -4.20 -5.51
C VAL A 145 5.20 -5.09 -6.56
N PRO A 146 4.89 -6.36 -6.25
CA PRO A 146 4.13 -7.23 -7.15
C PRO A 146 2.78 -6.63 -7.56
N GLU A 147 2.42 -6.74 -8.83
CA GLU A 147 1.20 -6.12 -9.39
C GLU A 147 -0.10 -6.59 -8.73
N SER A 148 -0.16 -7.85 -8.29
CA SER A 148 -1.35 -8.41 -7.63
C SER A 148 -1.41 -8.14 -6.12
N CYS A 149 -0.44 -7.41 -5.57
CA CYS A 149 -0.35 -7.16 -4.14
C CYS A 149 -1.57 -6.38 -3.62
N LYS A 150 -2.13 -6.87 -2.52
CA LYS A 150 -3.27 -6.30 -1.79
C LYS A 150 -2.89 -5.88 -0.37
N GLU A 151 -1.92 -6.55 0.23
CA GLU A 151 -1.40 -6.26 1.57
C GLU A 151 0.12 -6.18 1.52
N LEU A 152 0.65 -5.00 1.87
CA LEU A 152 2.08 -4.69 1.81
C LEU A 152 2.57 -4.18 3.16
N GLU A 153 3.56 -4.88 3.73
CA GLU A 153 4.21 -4.51 4.98
C GLU A 153 5.71 -4.30 4.76
N LEU A 154 6.16 -3.07 5.02
CA LEU A 154 7.53 -2.59 4.82
C LEU A 154 8.06 -1.88 6.07
N ASP A 155 7.48 -2.19 7.22
CA ASP A 155 7.85 -1.58 8.49
C ASP A 155 9.32 -1.84 8.82
N PHE A 156 9.99 -0.87 9.45
CA PHE A 156 11.41 -0.97 9.83
C PHE A 156 12.32 -1.27 8.64
N ASN A 157 12.38 -0.33 7.71
CA ASN A 157 13.30 -0.30 6.56
C ASN A 157 13.95 1.09 6.47
N ASN A 158 14.72 1.32 5.40
CA ASN A 158 15.42 2.58 5.14
C ASN A 158 14.76 3.39 4.00
N LEU A 159 13.47 3.19 3.73
CA LEU A 159 12.78 3.85 2.62
C LEU A 159 12.78 5.36 2.83
N THR A 160 13.31 6.10 1.85
CA THR A 160 13.30 7.58 1.84
C THR A 160 12.16 8.15 0.99
N GLU A 161 11.66 7.34 0.06
CA GLU A 161 10.53 7.63 -0.81
C GLU A 161 9.44 6.58 -0.60
N PHE A 162 8.18 6.99 -0.80
CA PHE A 162 7.07 6.06 -0.78
C PHE A 162 7.11 5.17 -2.04
N PRO A 163 7.00 3.84 -1.91
CA PRO A 163 7.11 2.95 -3.05
C PRO A 163 5.94 3.13 -4.02
N GLN A 164 6.21 2.94 -5.31
CA GLN A 164 5.14 2.78 -6.29
C GLN A 164 4.39 1.48 -6.00
N VAL A 165 3.08 1.60 -5.83
CA VAL A 165 2.20 0.53 -5.35
C VAL A 165 1.00 0.37 -6.27
N PRO A 166 0.51 -0.86 -6.50
CA PRO A 166 -0.63 -1.09 -7.38
C PRO A 166 -1.95 -0.60 -6.76
N ASP A 167 -2.90 -0.20 -7.62
CA ASP A 167 -4.25 0.24 -7.22
C ASP A 167 -5.05 -0.80 -6.41
N GLY A 168 -4.63 -2.07 -6.45
CA GLY A 168 -5.23 -3.19 -5.75
C GLY A 168 -4.99 -3.20 -4.23
N ILE A 169 -4.05 -2.39 -3.73
CA ILE A 169 -3.67 -2.35 -2.32
C ILE A 169 -4.85 -1.93 -1.43
N THR A 170 -5.08 -2.73 -0.38
CA THR A 170 -6.08 -2.49 0.66
C THR A 170 -5.46 -2.28 2.05
N LEU A 171 -4.25 -2.79 2.27
CA LEU A 171 -3.44 -2.56 3.46
C LEU A 171 -2.04 -2.14 3.04
N ILE A 172 -1.56 -1.02 3.57
CA ILE A 172 -0.18 -0.59 3.44
C ILE A 172 0.38 -0.17 4.79
N SER A 173 1.54 -0.73 5.13
CA SER A 173 2.30 -0.40 6.32
C SER A 173 3.74 -0.08 5.93
N VAL A 174 4.17 1.15 6.20
CA VAL A 174 5.53 1.66 5.96
C VAL A 174 6.03 2.38 7.22
N ASN A 175 5.66 1.87 8.41
CA ASN A 175 6.07 2.48 9.67
C ASN A 175 7.58 2.42 9.85
N ASN A 176 8.15 3.33 10.64
CA ASN A 176 9.58 3.30 10.99
C ASN A 176 10.48 3.28 9.74
N ASN A 177 10.27 4.25 8.86
CA ASN A 177 11.08 4.50 7.68
C ASN A 177 11.57 5.97 7.70
N LEU A 178 12.14 6.44 6.60
CA LEU A 178 12.69 7.79 6.47
C LEU A 178 11.89 8.63 5.46
N ILE A 179 10.65 8.25 5.16
CA ILE A 179 9.81 8.86 4.14
C ILE A 179 9.47 10.28 4.56
N SER A 180 9.78 11.25 3.70
CA SER A 180 9.53 12.67 3.95
C SER A 180 8.33 13.21 3.20
N HIS A 181 7.87 12.51 2.17
CA HIS A 181 6.75 12.91 1.31
C HIS A 181 5.98 11.70 0.78
N ILE A 182 4.66 11.85 0.63
CA ILE A 182 3.75 10.88 0.01
C ILE A 182 2.76 11.65 -0.86
N ASP A 183 2.78 11.42 -2.17
CA ASP A 183 1.87 12.10 -3.11
C ASP A 183 0.41 11.65 -2.92
N SER A 184 0.18 10.34 -2.95
CA SER A 184 -1.16 9.77 -2.82
C SER A 184 -1.10 8.30 -2.40
N PHE A 185 -2.21 7.80 -1.85
CA PHE A 185 -2.40 6.39 -1.58
C PHE A 185 -3.27 5.73 -2.67
N PRO A 186 -3.14 4.40 -2.86
CA PRO A 186 -4.04 3.63 -3.71
C PRO A 186 -5.51 3.89 -3.37
N PRO A 187 -6.41 4.03 -4.37
CA PRO A 187 -7.79 4.44 -4.16
C PRO A 187 -8.64 3.40 -3.40
N LYS A 188 -8.13 2.17 -3.23
CA LYS A 188 -8.78 1.07 -2.49
C LYS A 188 -8.21 0.87 -1.09
N ALA A 189 -7.23 1.67 -0.67
CA ALA A 189 -6.59 1.52 0.63
C ALA A 189 -7.62 1.68 1.77
N LYS A 190 -7.64 0.71 2.70
CA LYS A 190 -8.54 0.67 3.85
C LYS A 190 -7.80 0.84 5.17
N LYS A 191 -6.56 0.35 5.24
CA LYS A 191 -5.69 0.45 6.39
C LYS A 191 -4.35 1.02 5.94
N ILE A 192 -3.96 2.14 6.53
CA ILE A 192 -2.76 2.89 6.16
C ILE A 192 -1.99 3.16 7.45
N PHE A 193 -0.75 2.68 7.51
CA PHE A 193 0.16 2.91 8.63
C PHE A 193 1.46 3.52 8.10
N ILE A 194 1.72 4.77 8.48
CA ILE A 194 2.87 5.59 8.06
C ILE A 194 3.55 6.23 9.28
N SER A 195 3.36 5.65 10.47
CA SER A 195 3.91 6.16 11.71
C SER A 195 5.44 6.12 11.74
N HIS A 196 6.06 6.98 12.55
CA HIS A 196 7.52 7.04 12.66
C HIS A 196 8.21 7.26 11.31
N ASN A 197 7.84 8.33 10.62
CA ASN A 197 8.46 8.80 9.38
C ASN A 197 8.91 10.26 9.54
N LYS A 198 9.20 10.95 8.44
CA LYS A 198 9.66 12.36 8.42
C LYS A 198 8.64 13.29 7.75
N LEU A 199 7.37 12.90 7.68
CA LEU A 199 6.32 13.64 6.97
C LEU A 199 6.06 14.99 7.67
N SER A 200 6.13 16.09 6.93
CA SER A 200 5.72 17.42 7.40
C SER A 200 4.30 17.80 6.98
N GLU A 201 3.78 17.15 5.94
CA GLU A 201 2.45 17.37 5.38
C GLU A 201 1.64 16.08 5.46
N THR A 202 0.33 16.20 5.64
CA THR A 202 -0.56 15.05 5.63
C THR A 202 -0.87 14.65 4.18
N PRO A 203 -0.63 13.39 3.78
CA PRO A 203 -1.07 12.90 2.48
C PRO A 203 -2.60 12.88 2.35
N ALA A 204 -3.11 12.96 1.12
CA ALA A 204 -4.54 12.82 0.87
C ALA A 204 -5.04 11.44 1.32
N ILE A 205 -5.91 11.40 2.32
CA ILE A 205 -6.45 10.15 2.88
C ILE A 205 -7.62 9.68 2.01
N PRO A 206 -7.61 8.47 1.44
CA PRO A 206 -8.70 7.97 0.61
C PRO A 206 -10.02 7.84 1.38
N ASP A 207 -11.15 8.09 0.71
CA ASP A 207 -12.50 7.91 1.26
C ASP A 207 -12.82 6.46 1.67
N THR A 208 -12.04 5.50 1.18
CA THR A 208 -12.12 4.08 1.55
C THR A 208 -11.40 3.76 2.87
N ALA A 209 -10.57 4.67 3.38
CA ALA A 209 -9.80 4.45 4.59
C ALA A 209 -10.70 4.24 5.80
N LYS A 210 -10.40 3.20 6.57
CA LYS A 210 -11.06 2.85 7.84
C LYS A 210 -10.13 3.03 9.03
N VAL A 211 -8.83 2.81 8.82
CA VAL A 211 -7.77 3.00 9.81
C VAL A 211 -6.67 3.82 9.17
N PHE A 212 -6.28 4.90 9.84
CA PHE A 212 -5.18 5.76 9.42
C PHE A 212 -4.28 6.05 10.62
N ASP A 213 -3.01 5.67 10.52
CA ASP A 213 -1.99 5.95 11.53
C ASP A 213 -0.84 6.73 10.90
N CYS A 214 -0.69 7.98 11.30
CA CYS A 214 0.42 8.86 10.93
C CYS A 214 1.17 9.38 12.17
N GLY A 215 1.10 8.66 13.28
CA GLY A 215 1.75 9.08 14.52
C GLY A 215 3.26 9.24 14.39
N TYR A 216 3.90 10.01 15.27
CA TYR A 216 5.35 10.21 15.27
C TYR A 216 5.89 10.72 13.92
N ASN A 217 5.31 11.82 13.43
CA ASN A 217 5.77 12.54 12.26
C ASN A 217 5.98 14.02 12.63
N LYS A 218 6.06 14.91 11.65
CA LYS A 218 6.18 16.37 11.82
C LYS A 218 5.00 17.11 11.20
N ILE A 219 3.85 16.44 11.11
CA ILE A 219 2.66 16.95 10.44
C ILE A 219 2.12 18.15 11.22
N GLN A 220 1.89 19.26 10.52
CA GLN A 220 1.37 20.50 11.14
C GLN A 220 -0.14 20.66 11.00
N GLU A 221 -0.73 20.04 9.96
CA GLU A 221 -2.15 20.17 9.69
C GLU A 221 -2.70 18.87 9.07
N ILE A 222 -3.88 18.48 9.54
CA ILE A 222 -4.77 17.52 8.87
C ILE A 222 -6.01 18.31 8.44
N ARG A 223 -6.25 18.43 7.12
CA ARG A 223 -7.34 19.26 6.59
C ARG A 223 -8.72 18.69 6.94
N TYR A 224 -8.91 17.39 6.77
CA TYR A 224 -10.15 16.68 7.07
C TYR A 224 -9.89 15.19 7.31
N PHE A 225 -10.77 14.56 8.09
CA PHE A 225 -10.83 13.10 8.14
C PHE A 225 -11.86 12.58 7.12
N PRO A 226 -11.58 11.48 6.41
CA PRO A 226 -12.57 10.87 5.54
C PRO A 226 -13.81 10.40 6.31
N LYS A 227 -14.98 10.51 5.66
CA LYS A 227 -16.28 10.18 6.28
C LYS A 227 -16.41 8.74 6.80
N ASN A 228 -15.65 7.80 6.24
CA ASN A 228 -15.70 6.38 6.59
C ASN A 228 -14.62 5.96 7.60
N LEU A 229 -13.77 6.90 8.04
CA LEU A 229 -12.69 6.62 8.96
C LEU A 229 -13.25 6.21 10.33
N LYS A 230 -12.73 5.10 10.86
CA LYS A 230 -13.15 4.54 12.16
C LYS A 230 -12.09 4.74 13.24
N GLU A 231 -10.83 4.73 12.85
CA GLU A 231 -9.69 4.90 13.74
C GLU A 231 -8.67 5.85 13.10
N ALA A 232 -8.25 6.85 13.88
CA ALA A 232 -7.20 7.80 13.52
C ALA A 232 -6.15 7.84 14.65
N ARG A 233 -4.88 7.66 14.28
CA ARG A 233 -3.74 7.86 15.18
C ARG A 233 -2.87 8.95 14.60
N ILE A 234 -2.93 10.12 15.25
CA ILE A 234 -2.27 11.36 14.81
C ILE A 234 -1.34 11.90 15.90
N GLY A 235 -1.15 11.15 16.99
CA GLY A 235 -0.30 11.54 18.12
C GLY A 235 1.15 11.80 17.72
N TYR A 236 1.87 12.55 18.56
CA TYR A 236 3.29 12.88 18.33
C TYR A 236 3.52 13.54 16.96
N ASN A 237 2.82 14.66 16.74
CA ASN A 237 2.96 15.50 15.56
C ASN A 237 3.01 16.98 15.98
N ASN A 238 2.94 17.91 15.03
CA ASN A 238 2.93 19.34 15.25
C ASN A 238 1.55 19.97 14.97
N ILE A 239 0.47 19.19 15.14
CA ILE A 239 -0.90 19.63 14.82
C ILE A 239 -1.35 20.64 15.87
N GLU A 240 -1.80 21.81 15.42
CA GLU A 240 -2.30 22.87 16.30
C GLU A 240 -3.83 22.91 16.37
N VAL A 241 -4.50 22.41 15.33
CA VAL A 241 -5.96 22.43 15.20
C VAL A 241 -6.45 21.06 14.76
N VAL A 242 -7.34 20.46 15.54
CA VAL A 242 -8.00 19.21 15.17
C VAL A 242 -9.09 19.52 14.13
N PRO A 243 -9.13 18.84 12.96
CA PRO A 243 -10.22 19.02 12.01
C PRO A 243 -11.54 18.45 12.56
N ALA A 244 -12.65 18.77 11.89
CA ALA A 244 -13.95 18.22 12.23
C ALA A 244 -13.90 16.68 12.29
N ILE A 245 -14.41 16.12 13.39
CA ILE A 245 -14.40 14.68 13.65
C ILE A 245 -15.67 14.06 13.06
N PRO A 246 -15.58 13.16 12.07
CA PRO A 246 -16.75 12.56 11.45
C PRO A 246 -17.46 11.59 12.41
N GLY A 247 -18.79 11.49 12.31
CA GLY A 247 -19.60 10.63 13.19
C GLY A 247 -19.27 9.12 13.13
N ASN A 248 -18.54 8.67 12.12
CA ASN A 248 -18.08 7.28 12.03
C ASN A 248 -16.78 7.02 12.80
N LEU A 249 -16.03 8.07 13.19
CA LEU A 249 -14.80 7.91 13.95
C LEU A 249 -15.11 7.44 15.36
N LYS A 250 -14.51 6.31 15.75
CA LYS A 250 -14.69 5.66 17.06
C LYS A 250 -13.48 5.82 17.95
N ILE A 251 -12.29 5.87 17.36
CA ILE A 251 -11.02 5.88 18.07
C ILE A 251 -10.15 7.02 17.53
N LEU A 252 -9.66 7.90 18.42
CA LEU A 252 -8.74 8.98 18.10
C LEU A 252 -7.59 9.04 19.11
N PHE A 253 -6.36 8.87 18.64
CA PHE A 253 -5.14 9.13 19.42
C PHE A 253 -4.51 10.43 18.91
N MET A 254 -4.39 11.43 19.77
CA MET A 254 -3.95 12.78 19.41
C MET A 254 -3.00 13.40 20.44
N GLU A 255 -2.50 12.60 21.38
CA GLU A 255 -1.51 13.00 22.36
C GLU A 255 -0.26 13.62 21.71
N CYS A 256 0.51 14.39 22.48
CA CYS A 256 1.77 14.98 22.03
C CYS A 256 1.62 15.82 20.75
N ASN A 257 0.54 16.60 20.66
CA ASN A 257 0.32 17.64 19.65
C ASN A 257 0.11 18.99 20.33
N PRO A 258 0.69 20.09 19.81
CA PRO A 258 0.55 21.43 20.39
C PRO A 258 -0.81 22.07 20.06
N ILE A 259 -1.92 21.43 20.46
CA ILE A 259 -3.28 21.90 20.18
C ILE A 259 -3.52 23.27 20.84
N LYS A 260 -4.07 24.21 20.06
CA LYS A 260 -4.32 25.61 20.48
C LYS A 260 -5.79 26.02 20.41
N GLU A 261 -6.62 25.26 19.71
CA GLU A 261 -8.02 25.60 19.46
C GLU A 261 -8.97 24.54 20.02
N ALA A 262 -10.14 25.00 20.47
CA ALA A 262 -11.20 24.13 20.94
C ALA A 262 -11.83 23.36 19.77
N PHE A 263 -12.18 22.10 19.99
CA PHE A 263 -12.85 21.26 19.01
C PHE A 263 -13.98 20.47 19.66
N LEU A 264 -14.98 20.11 18.85
CA LEU A 264 -16.11 19.33 19.29
C LEU A 264 -15.78 17.85 19.30
N MET A 265 -15.98 17.21 20.44
CA MET A 265 -15.90 15.76 20.56
C MET A 265 -17.28 15.15 20.29
N PRO A 266 -17.47 14.43 19.17
CA PRO A 266 -18.75 13.79 18.89
C PRO A 266 -18.99 12.63 19.85
N TRP A 267 -20.26 12.42 20.24
CA TRP A 267 -20.70 11.30 21.09
C TRP A 267 -20.39 9.92 20.49
N THR A 268 -20.09 9.88 19.19
CA THR A 268 -19.72 8.67 18.46
C THR A 268 -18.30 8.19 18.76
N LEU A 269 -17.44 9.07 19.30
CA LEU A 269 -16.06 8.77 19.67
C LEU A 269 -16.05 8.01 21.00
N THR A 270 -15.76 6.70 20.94
CA THR A 270 -15.78 5.79 22.10
C THR A 270 -14.40 5.63 22.76
N GLY A 271 -13.33 5.94 22.03
CA GLY A 271 -11.96 5.93 22.53
C GLY A 271 -11.23 7.19 22.10
N ILE A 272 -10.72 7.95 23.07
CA ILE A 272 -9.88 9.12 22.81
C ILE A 272 -8.65 9.07 23.72
N CYS A 273 -7.47 9.29 23.14
CA CYS A 273 -6.22 9.46 23.86
C CYS A 273 -5.68 10.87 23.56
N TYR A 274 -5.43 11.63 24.62
CA TYR A 274 -4.98 13.01 24.57
C TYR A 274 -4.15 13.32 25.83
N GLU A 275 -3.30 14.34 25.78
CA GLU A 275 -2.53 14.81 26.93
C GLU A 275 -3.38 15.65 27.88
N ILE A 276 -3.07 15.64 29.18
CA ILE A 276 -3.78 16.45 30.20
C ILE A 276 -3.85 17.93 29.82
N SER A 277 -2.79 18.47 29.19
CA SER A 277 -2.69 19.84 28.67
C SER A 277 -3.75 20.17 27.61
N GLN A 278 -4.16 19.17 26.81
CA GLN A 278 -5.11 19.30 25.70
C GLN A 278 -6.57 19.28 26.18
N ARG A 279 -6.85 18.81 27.40
CA ARG A 279 -8.22 18.65 27.95
C ARG A 279 -9.07 19.91 27.84
N LYS A 280 -8.47 21.09 28.05
CA LYS A 280 -9.16 22.39 28.03
C LYS A 280 -9.73 22.78 26.65
N TYR A 281 -9.31 22.10 25.58
CA TYR A 281 -9.77 22.33 24.22
C TYR A 281 -10.87 21.35 23.78
N ILE A 282 -11.20 20.35 24.61
CA ILE A 282 -12.20 19.34 24.27
C ILE A 282 -13.58 19.83 24.71
N VAL A 283 -14.46 20.10 23.75
CA VAL A 283 -15.85 20.48 23.98
C VAL A 283 -16.75 19.25 23.87
N THR A 284 -17.49 18.93 24.94
CA THR A 284 -18.34 17.74 25.03
C THR A 284 -19.84 18.03 25.11
N ASN A 285 -20.23 19.31 25.17
CA ASN A 285 -21.61 19.73 25.40
C ASN A 285 -22.48 19.56 24.13
N PRO A 286 -23.57 18.78 24.18
CA PRO A 286 -24.52 18.63 23.08
C PRO A 286 -25.09 19.93 22.52
N ALA A 287 -25.28 20.96 23.37
CA ALA A 287 -25.83 22.24 22.94
C ALA A 287 -24.85 23.09 22.11
N ASP A 288 -23.56 22.75 22.10
CA ASP A 288 -22.54 23.43 21.29
C ASP A 288 -22.33 22.76 19.92
N TYR A 289 -23.03 21.66 19.59
CA TYR A 289 -22.88 20.97 18.30
C TYR A 289 -23.23 21.87 17.12
N ASP A 290 -24.28 22.69 17.22
CA ASP A 290 -24.69 23.66 16.19
C ASP A 290 -23.69 24.82 16.05
N LYS A 291 -22.88 25.09 17.09
CA LYS A 291 -21.90 26.18 17.10
C LYS A 291 -20.60 25.81 16.36
N TYR A 292 -20.29 24.52 16.28
CA TYR A 292 -19.10 23.98 15.63
C TYR A 292 -19.43 23.09 14.41
N SER A 293 -20.71 22.99 14.00
CA SER A 293 -21.12 22.25 12.79
C SER A 293 -20.59 22.88 11.50
N ASP A 294 -20.42 24.20 11.52
CA ASP A 294 -19.87 25.00 10.44
C ASP A 294 -18.51 25.54 10.92
N MET A 295 -17.47 24.70 10.97
CA MET A 295 -16.12 25.24 11.20
C MET A 295 -15.72 26.06 9.98
N VAL A 296 -15.48 27.36 10.20
CA VAL A 296 -15.09 28.29 9.15
C VAL A 296 -13.63 28.64 9.36
N LYS A 297 -12.72 28.12 8.52
CA LYS A 297 -11.32 28.58 8.53
C LYS A 297 -11.12 29.67 7.48
N LYS A 298 -10.56 30.78 7.91
CA LYS A 298 -9.99 31.79 7.01
C LYS A 298 -8.65 31.29 6.49
N HIS A 299 -8.56 31.15 5.18
CA HIS A 299 -7.31 30.89 4.48
C HIS A 299 -6.92 32.14 3.71
N VAL A 300 -5.63 32.46 3.68
CA VAL A 300 -5.11 33.47 2.75
C VAL A 300 -4.36 32.72 1.68
N ILE A 301 -4.90 32.71 0.46
CA ILE A 301 -4.27 32.10 -0.72
C ILE A 301 -4.05 33.22 -1.72
N ASP A 302 -2.80 33.40 -2.15
CA ASP A 302 -2.39 34.45 -3.11
C ASP A 302 -2.81 35.88 -2.73
N GLY A 303 -2.93 36.16 -1.44
CA GLY A 303 -3.30 37.49 -0.92
C GLY A 303 -4.81 37.75 -0.82
N GLU A 304 -5.66 36.79 -1.20
CA GLU A 304 -7.11 36.87 -1.01
C GLU A 304 -7.57 36.05 0.22
N GLU A 305 -8.41 36.66 1.07
CA GLU A 305 -9.05 35.96 2.19
C GLU A 305 -10.18 35.06 1.68
N LEU A 306 -9.96 33.74 1.73
CA LEU A 306 -10.95 32.72 1.44
C LEU A 306 -11.54 32.15 2.73
N ILE A 307 -12.87 32.18 2.81
CA ILE A 307 -13.65 31.65 3.93
C ILE A 307 -14.16 30.27 3.53
N ILE A 308 -13.51 29.21 4.00
CA ILE A 308 -13.93 27.83 3.71
C ILE A 308 -14.79 27.33 4.87
N LYS A 309 -16.04 26.97 4.57
CA LYS A 309 -16.96 26.31 5.50
C LYS A 309 -16.79 24.80 5.39
N TYR A 310 -16.43 24.16 6.50
CA TYR A 310 -16.44 22.70 6.62
C TYR A 310 -17.79 22.30 7.23
N PHE A 311 -18.59 21.57 6.45
CA PHE A 311 -19.86 21.02 6.91
C PHE A 311 -19.64 19.58 7.41
N MET A 312 -20.29 19.23 8.52
CA MET A 312 -20.42 17.84 8.99
C MET A 312 -21.23 16.97 8.03
#